data_AF-A0A3A8UC05-F1
#
_entry.id   AF-A0A3A8UC05-F1
#
_cell.length_a   1.000
_cell.length_b   1.000
_cell.length_c   1.000
_cell.angle_alpha   90.00
_cell.angle_beta   90.00
_cell.angle_gamma   90.00
#
_symmetry.space_group_name_H-M   'P 1'
#
loop_
_entity.id
_entity.type
_entity.pdbx_description
1 polymer ?
#
loop_
_entity_poly.entity_id
_entity_poly.type
_entity_poly.pdbx_seq_one_letter_code
_entity_poly.pdbx_strand_id
1 'polypeptide(L)'
;MGKVLALLIVLSTLMTAALAVRLYLFLSPCRLEADCRGYGLDTEYLKQWEEQEKNRKTGILAVSGWQPQPQREITSVSTGRKTQAHLFGVYGSMELVFPAALLAGNYGLAGKKEACVLTQDLAEALFGSSDVVGETVKFAMDEKGQETHLEVAGVIDKKGQYLLMPIEEGEIEKVAVLYERRYKAREKLKEQLPFFSP
;
A
#
# COMPACT_ATOMS: atom_id res chain seq x y z
N MET A 1 34.35 34.68 28.88
CA MET A 1 33.38 34.96 27.79
C MET A 1 33.11 33.75 26.89
N GLY A 2 34.12 33.06 26.34
CA GLY A 2 33.90 31.96 25.38
C GLY A 2 33.04 30.78 25.86
N LYS A 3 33.14 30.38 27.15
CA LYS A 3 32.35 29.27 27.70
C LYS A 3 30.83 29.55 27.78
N VAL A 4 30.46 30.80 28.06
CA VAL A 4 29.04 31.21 28.15
C VAL A 4 28.43 31.29 26.75
N LEU A 5 29.18 31.80 25.78
CA LEU A 5 28.75 31.84 24.39
C LEU A 5 28.58 30.42 23.81
N ALA A 6 29.53 29.51 24.10
CA ALA A 6 29.41 28.11 23.71
C ALA A 6 28.18 27.43 24.32
N LEU A 7 27.89 27.68 25.60
CA LEU A 7 26.71 27.13 26.28
C LEU A 7 25.39 27.61 25.65
N LEU A 8 25.30 28.90 25.31
CA LEU A 8 24.11 29.48 24.65
C LEU A 8 23.90 28.90 23.25
N ILE A 9 24.98 28.70 22.48
CA ILE A 9 24.91 28.06 21.16
C ILE A 9 24.37 26.63 21.30
N VAL A 10 24.93 25.83 22.21
CA VAL A 10 24.47 24.44 22.44
C VAL A 10 23.01 24.39 22.89
N LEU A 11 22.57 25.30 23.76
CA LEU A 11 21.17 25.33 24.20
C LEU A 11 20.23 25.70 23.04
N SER A 12 20.62 26.67 22.21
CA SER A 12 19.84 27.08 21.04
C SER A 12 19.70 25.96 20.01
N THR A 13 20.77 25.21 19.74
CA THR A 13 20.75 24.10 18.79
C THR A 13 19.87 22.96 19.29
N LEU A 14 19.94 22.63 20.58
CA LEU A 14 19.06 21.64 21.21
C LEU A 14 17.58 22.04 21.12
N MET A 15 17.25 23.32 21.36
CA MET A 15 15.89 23.82 21.24
C MET A 15 15.37 23.76 19.80
N THR A 16 16.19 24.15 18.82
CA THR A 16 15.83 24.03 17.40
C THR A 16 15.64 22.57 16.97
N ALA A 17 16.50 21.66 17.44
CA ALA A 17 16.37 20.23 17.15
C ALA A 17 15.09 19.66 17.78
N ALA A 18 14.78 20.02 19.03
CA ALA A 18 13.56 19.61 19.70
C ALA A 18 12.30 20.12 18.97
N LEU A 19 12.32 21.38 18.50
CA LEU A 19 11.23 21.95 17.72
C LEU A 19 11.10 21.24 16.36
N ALA A 20 12.21 20.97 15.67
CA ALA A 20 12.21 20.25 14.40
C ALA A 20 11.66 18.82 14.56
N VAL A 21 12.09 18.08 15.59
CA VAL A 21 11.56 16.76 15.93
C VAL A 21 10.06 16.84 16.23
N ARG A 22 9.63 17.85 16.99
CA ARG A 22 8.21 18.06 17.29
C ARG A 22 7.40 18.35 16.03
N LEU A 23 7.86 19.24 15.16
CA LEU A 23 7.20 19.54 13.89
C LEU A 23 7.12 18.30 13.00
N TYR A 24 8.20 17.53 12.91
CA TYR A 24 8.23 16.27 12.19
C TYR A 24 7.20 15.27 12.72
N LEU A 25 7.09 15.11 14.04
CA LEU A 25 6.13 14.19 14.66
C LEU A 25 4.67 14.63 14.48
N PHE A 26 4.40 15.94 14.46
CA PHE A 26 3.04 16.47 14.44
C PHE A 26 2.52 16.83 13.04
N LEU A 27 3.39 17.08 12.06
CA LEU A 27 3.01 17.55 10.73
C LEU A 27 3.32 16.55 9.62
N SER A 28 4.14 15.52 9.88
CA SER A 28 4.47 14.53 8.86
C SER A 28 3.51 13.34 8.95
N PRO A 29 2.83 12.97 7.86
CA PRO A 29 2.06 11.74 7.81
C PRO A 29 2.98 10.52 7.94
N CYS A 30 2.40 9.40 8.36
CA CYS A 30 3.12 8.14 8.39
C CYS A 30 2.24 6.95 8.03
N ARG A 31 2.80 6.11 7.16
CA ARG A 31 2.31 4.77 6.90
C ARG A 31 2.88 3.82 7.95
N LEU A 32 2.01 3.05 8.59
CA LEU A 32 2.39 1.92 9.43
C LEU A 32 1.78 0.65 8.83
N GLU A 33 2.53 -0.45 8.86
CA GLU A 33 2.11 -1.76 8.35
C GLU A 33 2.08 -2.76 9.51
N ALA A 34 1.09 -3.65 9.50
CA ALA A 34 0.91 -4.73 10.47
C ALA A 34 0.68 -6.06 9.74
N ASP A 35 1.34 -7.12 10.23
CA ASP A 35 1.06 -8.51 9.84
C ASP A 35 -0.13 -9.02 10.65
N CYS A 36 -1.16 -9.49 9.95
CA CYS A 36 -2.45 -9.92 10.49
C CYS A 36 -2.73 -11.40 10.19
N ARG A 37 -1.74 -12.15 9.69
CA ARG A 37 -1.92 -13.57 9.36
C ARG A 37 -2.33 -14.40 10.56
N GLY A 38 -3.34 -15.24 10.39
CA GLY A 38 -3.86 -16.13 11.43
C GLY A 38 -4.77 -15.46 12.45
N TYR A 39 -5.04 -14.15 12.33
CA TYR A 39 -5.97 -13.43 13.21
C TYR A 39 -7.40 -13.34 12.66
N GLY A 40 -7.64 -13.88 11.46
CA GLY A 40 -8.99 -13.94 10.86
C GLY A 40 -9.54 -12.57 10.46
N LEU A 41 -8.68 -11.61 10.12
CA LEU A 41 -9.13 -10.33 9.58
C LEU A 41 -9.63 -10.54 8.15
N ASP A 42 -10.74 -9.89 7.83
CA ASP A 42 -11.34 -9.88 6.51
C ASP A 42 -11.61 -8.44 6.03
N THR A 43 -12.09 -8.32 4.80
CA THR A 43 -12.48 -7.05 4.20
C THR A 43 -13.63 -6.36 4.96
N GLU A 44 -14.54 -7.11 5.58
CA GLU A 44 -15.66 -6.56 6.34
C GLU A 44 -15.18 -5.84 7.60
N TYR A 45 -14.20 -6.41 8.31
CA TYR A 45 -13.55 -5.76 9.43
C TYR A 45 -12.93 -4.42 9.00
N LEU A 46 -12.24 -4.37 7.86
CA LEU A 46 -11.66 -3.12 7.34
C LEU A 46 -12.72 -2.10 6.93
N LYS A 47 -13.82 -2.53 6.28
CA LYS A 47 -14.96 -1.65 5.95
C LYS A 47 -15.53 -1.01 7.21
N GLN A 48 -15.82 -1.82 8.24
CA GLN A 48 -16.34 -1.33 9.51
C GLN A 48 -15.37 -0.36 10.20
N TRP A 49 -14.07 -0.65 10.13
CA TRP A 49 -13.05 0.25 10.66
C TRP A 49 -13.06 1.61 9.93
N GLU A 50 -13.05 1.63 8.59
CA GLU A 50 -13.12 2.87 7.81
C GLU A 50 -14.37 3.70 8.13
N GLU A 51 -15.53 3.05 8.33
CA GLU A 51 -16.78 3.73 8.71
C GLU A 51 -16.70 4.33 10.12
N GLN A 52 -16.13 3.61 11.09
CA GLN A 52 -15.90 4.14 12.43
C GLN A 52 -14.98 5.37 12.40
N GLU A 53 -13.97 5.36 11.51
CA GLU A 53 -12.99 6.43 11.41
C GLU A 53 -13.53 7.71 10.76
N LYS A 54 -14.39 7.58 9.75
CA LYS A 54 -15.13 8.71 9.19
C LYS A 54 -15.89 9.49 10.26
N ASN A 55 -16.39 8.80 11.29
CA ASN A 55 -17.15 9.40 12.38
C ASN A 55 -16.26 9.91 13.54
N ARG A 56 -15.14 9.26 13.84
CA ARG A 56 -14.30 9.56 15.01
C ARG A 56 -13.21 10.62 14.81
N LYS A 57 -12.84 10.96 13.57
CA LYS A 57 -11.73 11.89 13.26
C LYS A 57 -10.43 11.52 13.98
N THR A 58 -10.03 10.25 14.01
CA THR A 58 -8.80 9.84 14.73
C THR A 58 -7.50 10.29 14.06
N GLY A 59 -7.59 10.88 12.86
CA GLY A 59 -6.44 11.27 12.03
C GLY A 59 -5.93 10.14 11.13
N ILE A 60 -6.71 9.09 10.92
CA ILE A 60 -6.48 8.11 9.85
C ILE A 60 -6.91 8.73 8.52
N LEU A 61 -6.01 8.74 7.54
CA LEU A 61 -6.25 9.25 6.20
C LEU A 61 -6.72 8.14 5.25
N ALA A 62 -6.17 6.93 5.40
CA ALA A 62 -6.52 5.78 4.59
C ALA A 62 -6.12 4.48 5.28
N VAL A 63 -6.87 3.41 5.00
CA VAL A 63 -6.58 2.04 5.41
C VAL A 63 -6.51 1.18 4.15
N SER A 64 -5.62 0.20 4.12
CA SER A 64 -5.61 -0.80 3.05
C SER A 64 -5.18 -2.13 3.58
N GLY A 65 -5.85 -3.18 3.13
CA GLY A 65 -5.52 -4.56 3.44
C GLY A 65 -5.12 -5.30 2.19
N TRP A 66 -4.24 -6.28 2.30
CA TRP A 66 -3.96 -7.16 1.18
C TRP A 66 -3.68 -8.60 1.61
N GLN A 67 -3.92 -9.48 0.65
CA GLN A 67 -3.61 -10.90 0.73
C GLN A 67 -2.69 -11.27 -0.43
N PRO A 68 -1.47 -11.74 -0.15
CA PRO A 68 -0.64 -12.41 -1.14
C PRO A 68 -1.34 -13.69 -1.63
N GLN A 69 -1.47 -13.84 -2.94
CA GLN A 69 -2.01 -15.03 -3.56
C GLN A 69 -0.87 -15.88 -4.18
N PRO A 70 -1.14 -17.16 -4.48
CA PRO A 70 -0.19 -18.01 -5.20
C PRO A 70 0.27 -17.39 -6.51
N GLN A 71 1.49 -17.71 -6.92
CA GLN A 71 2.03 -17.29 -8.21
C GLN A 71 1.20 -17.90 -9.34
N ARG A 72 0.89 -17.10 -10.37
CA ARG A 72 0.12 -17.56 -11.53
C ARG A 72 0.70 -17.07 -12.84
N GLU A 73 0.36 -17.79 -13.90
CA GLU A 73 0.65 -17.37 -15.27
C GLU A 73 -0.27 -16.20 -15.65
N ILE A 74 0.34 -15.06 -15.95
CA ILE A 74 -0.33 -13.90 -16.51
C ILE A 74 0.02 -13.81 -17.99
N THR A 75 -0.99 -13.56 -18.82
CA THR A 75 -0.85 -13.38 -20.26
C THR A 75 -1.23 -11.94 -20.63
N SER A 76 -0.40 -11.26 -21.42
CA SER A 76 -0.78 -10.02 -22.08
C SER A 76 -1.69 -10.33 -23.26
N VAL A 77 -2.83 -9.64 -23.36
CA VAL A 77 -3.77 -9.84 -24.47
C VAL A 77 -3.21 -9.27 -25.77
N SER A 78 -2.53 -8.13 -25.73
CA SER A 78 -2.01 -7.45 -26.93
C SER A 78 -0.76 -8.12 -27.49
N THR A 79 0.17 -8.57 -26.64
CA THR A 79 1.43 -9.17 -27.10
C THR A 79 1.42 -10.70 -27.15
N GLY A 80 0.46 -11.34 -26.46
CA GLY A 80 0.41 -12.79 -26.28
C GLY A 80 1.52 -13.36 -25.39
N ARG A 81 2.41 -12.52 -24.85
CA ARG A 81 3.48 -12.96 -23.96
C ARG A 81 2.91 -13.40 -22.61
N LYS A 82 3.64 -14.33 -21.99
CA LYS A 82 3.25 -14.95 -20.72
C LYS A 82 4.40 -14.92 -19.73
N THR A 83 4.09 -14.69 -18.47
CA THR A 83 5.05 -14.78 -17.37
C THR A 83 4.37 -15.19 -16.07
N GLN A 84 5.15 -15.69 -15.12
CA GLN A 84 4.67 -16.09 -13.80
C GLN A 84 4.80 -14.93 -12.81
N ALA A 85 3.71 -14.47 -12.22
CA ALA A 85 3.72 -13.33 -11.30
C ALA A 85 2.95 -13.63 -10.01
N HIS A 86 3.35 -12.96 -8.94
CA HIS A 86 2.63 -13.02 -7.66
C HIS A 86 1.48 -12.02 -7.67
N LEU A 87 0.30 -12.50 -7.31
CA LEU A 87 -0.92 -11.72 -7.26
C LEU A 87 -1.14 -11.18 -5.85
N PHE A 88 -1.61 -9.95 -5.75
CA PHE A 88 -1.99 -9.31 -4.50
C PHE A 88 -3.43 -8.83 -4.62
N GLY A 89 -4.32 -9.46 -3.86
CA GLY A 89 -5.68 -8.95 -3.69
C GLY A 89 -5.66 -7.82 -2.67
N VAL A 90 -6.13 -6.64 -3.06
CA VAL A 90 -6.02 -5.41 -2.26
C VAL A 90 -7.40 -4.84 -1.97
N TYR A 91 -7.69 -4.65 -0.69
CA TYR A 91 -8.78 -3.82 -0.20
C TYR A 91 -8.26 -2.41 0.08
N GLY A 92 -8.96 -1.38 -0.39
CA GLY A 92 -8.56 0.02 -0.24
C GLY A 92 -7.58 0.51 -1.31
N SER A 93 -6.68 1.43 -0.93
CA SER A 93 -5.71 2.04 -1.85
C SER A 93 -4.49 1.17 -2.09
N MET A 94 -4.24 0.80 -3.36
CA MET A 94 -3.05 0.05 -3.76
C MET A 94 -1.73 0.80 -3.49
N GLU A 95 -1.77 2.12 -3.40
CA GLU A 95 -0.62 2.96 -3.06
C GLU A 95 -0.04 2.62 -1.67
N LEU A 96 -0.89 2.14 -0.75
CA LEU A 96 -0.44 1.76 0.59
C LEU A 96 0.19 0.37 0.65
N VAL A 97 0.07 -0.46 -0.39
CA VAL A 97 0.65 -1.82 -0.40
C VAL A 97 2.16 -1.74 -0.62
N PHE A 98 2.58 -1.04 -1.67
CA PHE A 98 3.98 -0.79 -1.97
C PHE A 98 4.27 0.71 -2.00
N PRO A 99 5.13 1.23 -1.10
CA PRO A 99 5.57 2.62 -1.14
C PRO A 99 6.60 2.82 -2.26
N ALA A 100 6.14 2.76 -3.50
CA ALA A 100 6.92 2.91 -4.72
C ALA A 100 6.41 4.10 -5.54
N ALA A 101 7.24 4.66 -6.42
CA ALA A 101 6.80 5.73 -7.31
C ALA A 101 5.95 5.16 -8.47
N LEU A 102 4.98 5.93 -8.96
CA LEU A 102 4.32 5.64 -10.23
C LEU A 102 5.24 6.01 -11.39
N LEU A 103 5.45 5.06 -12.30
CA LEU A 103 6.16 5.27 -13.57
C LEU A 103 5.18 5.70 -14.67
N ALA A 104 3.97 5.14 -14.66
CA ALA A 104 2.91 5.45 -15.62
C ALA A 104 1.53 5.28 -14.96
N GLY A 105 0.56 6.07 -15.41
CA GLY A 105 -0.84 5.94 -15.01
C GLY A 105 -1.14 6.34 -13.56
N ASN A 106 -1.98 5.57 -12.89
CA ASN A 106 -2.39 5.77 -11.50
C ASN A 106 -2.62 4.42 -10.78
N TYR A 107 -2.92 4.45 -9.49
CA TYR A 107 -3.20 3.24 -8.70
C TYR A 107 -4.60 2.63 -8.93
N GLY A 108 -5.27 3.01 -10.01
CA GLY A 108 -6.70 2.77 -10.23
C GLY A 108 -7.57 3.78 -9.48
N LEU A 109 -8.84 3.87 -9.88
CA LEU A 109 -9.87 4.56 -9.11
C LEU A 109 -10.44 3.58 -8.09
N ALA A 110 -10.60 4.03 -6.84
CA ALA A 110 -11.29 3.24 -5.82
C ALA A 110 -12.67 2.81 -6.34
N GLY A 111 -12.90 1.49 -6.43
CA GLY A 111 -14.14 0.90 -6.92
C GLY A 111 -14.15 0.46 -8.39
N LYS A 112 -13.11 0.74 -9.20
CA LYS A 112 -12.99 0.15 -10.55
C LYS A 112 -12.46 -1.29 -10.42
N LYS A 113 -13.37 -2.27 -10.49
CA LYS A 113 -13.09 -3.70 -10.23
C LYS A 113 -12.21 -4.37 -11.30
N GLU A 114 -12.21 -3.82 -12.51
CA GLU A 114 -11.53 -4.39 -13.68
C GLU A 114 -10.18 -3.70 -13.96
N ALA A 115 -9.53 -3.18 -12.92
CA ALA A 115 -8.26 -2.47 -13.04
C ALA A 115 -7.16 -3.13 -12.19
N CYS A 116 -5.92 -3.13 -12.68
CA CYS A 116 -4.76 -3.61 -11.95
C CYS A 116 -3.58 -2.65 -12.01
N VAL A 117 -2.66 -2.80 -11.06
CA VAL A 117 -1.37 -2.11 -11.05
C VAL A 117 -0.27 -3.15 -11.18
N LEU A 118 0.66 -2.91 -12.11
CA LEU A 118 1.79 -3.80 -12.33
C LEU A 118 3.07 -3.20 -11.77
N THR A 119 4.01 -4.04 -11.38
CA THR A 119 5.40 -3.59 -11.24
C THR A 119 6.08 -3.41 -12.58
N GLN A 120 7.12 -2.56 -12.60
CA GLN A 120 7.95 -2.36 -13.79
C GLN A 120 8.46 -3.69 -14.37
N ASP A 121 9.04 -4.56 -13.53
CA ASP A 121 9.61 -5.82 -14.01
C ASP A 121 8.55 -6.75 -14.64
N LEU A 122 7.29 -6.67 -14.18
CA LEU A 122 6.16 -7.42 -14.77
C LEU A 122 5.70 -6.79 -16.10
N ALA A 123 5.60 -5.46 -16.15
CA ALA A 123 5.24 -4.74 -17.37
C ALA A 123 6.25 -4.98 -18.49
N GLU A 124 7.55 -4.92 -18.17
CA GLU A 124 8.63 -5.23 -19.11
C GLU A 124 8.58 -6.68 -19.59
N ALA A 125 8.31 -7.65 -18.72
CA ALA A 125 8.19 -9.05 -19.11
C ALA A 125 7.01 -9.30 -20.06
N LEU A 126 5.86 -8.69 -19.79
CA LEU A 126 4.63 -8.90 -20.55
C LEU A 126 4.56 -8.08 -21.85
N PHE A 127 5.04 -6.83 -21.82
CA PHE A 127 4.84 -5.87 -22.92
C PHE A 127 6.16 -5.34 -23.48
N GLY A 128 7.28 -5.50 -22.77
CA GLY A 128 8.55 -4.89 -23.14
C GLY A 128 8.62 -3.38 -22.89
N SER A 129 7.67 -2.83 -22.12
CA SER A 129 7.55 -1.40 -21.82
C SER A 129 6.89 -1.19 -20.47
N SER A 130 7.15 -0.04 -19.83
CA SER A 130 6.42 0.45 -18.65
C SER A 130 5.25 1.38 -19.01
N ASP A 131 5.19 1.87 -20.26
CA ASP A 131 4.06 2.65 -20.77
C ASP A 131 3.02 1.73 -21.39
N VAL A 132 2.23 1.10 -20.52
CA VAL A 132 1.26 0.03 -20.87
C VAL A 132 -0.11 0.28 -20.24
N VAL A 133 -0.39 1.52 -19.85
CA VAL A 133 -1.67 1.89 -19.24
C VAL A 133 -2.79 1.74 -20.28
N GLY A 134 -3.89 1.12 -19.88
CA GLY A 134 -5.01 0.77 -20.76
C GLY A 134 -4.88 -0.59 -21.44
N GLU A 135 -3.73 -1.25 -21.36
CA GLU A 135 -3.55 -2.61 -21.87
C GLU A 135 -4.30 -3.63 -21.00
N THR A 136 -4.66 -4.77 -21.57
CA THR A 136 -5.34 -5.85 -20.82
C THR A 136 -4.42 -7.02 -20.55
N VAL A 137 -4.44 -7.49 -19.31
CA VAL A 137 -3.85 -8.77 -18.89
C VAL A 137 -4.95 -9.77 -18.55
N LYS A 138 -4.65 -11.05 -18.74
CA LYS A 138 -5.55 -12.13 -18.37
C LYS A 138 -4.85 -13.27 -17.64
N PHE A 139 -5.57 -13.89 -16.72
CA PHE A 139 -5.11 -15.05 -15.93
C PHE A 139 -6.30 -15.84 -15.42
N ALA A 140 -6.11 -17.11 -15.08
CA ALA A 140 -7.16 -17.95 -14.50
C ALA A 140 -7.08 -17.95 -12.97
N MET A 141 -8.21 -17.73 -12.28
CA MET A 141 -8.29 -17.65 -10.81
C MET A 141 -8.62 -18.99 -10.14
N ASP A 142 -9.11 -19.98 -10.87
CA ASP A 142 -9.49 -21.29 -10.34
C ASP A 142 -9.07 -22.43 -11.27
N GLU A 143 -9.10 -23.65 -10.74
CA GLU A 143 -8.87 -24.89 -11.53
C GLU A 143 -9.99 -25.13 -12.55
N LYS A 144 -11.13 -24.46 -12.39
CA LYS A 144 -12.23 -24.46 -13.36
C LYS A 144 -11.93 -23.61 -14.60
N GLY A 145 -10.86 -22.83 -14.59
CA GLY A 145 -10.31 -22.14 -15.76
C GLY A 145 -11.05 -20.87 -16.14
N GLN A 146 -11.76 -20.21 -15.20
CA GLN A 146 -12.43 -18.94 -15.52
C GLN A 146 -11.37 -17.84 -15.70
N GLU A 147 -11.24 -17.36 -16.94
CA GLU A 147 -10.32 -16.27 -17.28
C GLU A 147 -10.82 -14.95 -16.69
N THR A 148 -9.96 -14.31 -15.90
CA THR A 148 -10.13 -12.95 -15.40
C THR A 148 -9.35 -12.00 -16.31
N HIS A 149 -9.97 -10.89 -16.68
CA HIS A 149 -9.37 -9.84 -17.49
C HIS A 149 -9.29 -8.55 -16.67
N LEU A 150 -8.11 -7.94 -16.62
CA LEU A 150 -7.89 -6.67 -15.93
C LEU A 150 -7.18 -5.69 -16.86
N GLU A 151 -7.64 -4.45 -16.85
CA GLU A 151 -7.01 -3.32 -17.51
C GLU A 151 -5.89 -2.76 -16.63
N VAL A 152 -4.72 -2.50 -17.21
CA VAL A 152 -3.60 -1.90 -16.49
C VAL A 152 -3.90 -0.42 -16.23
N ALA A 153 -4.12 -0.06 -14.98
CA ALA A 153 -4.33 1.33 -14.57
C ALA A 153 -3.02 2.08 -14.32
N GLY A 154 -1.95 1.37 -13.96
CA GLY A 154 -0.66 1.97 -13.70
C GLY A 154 0.48 0.98 -13.54
N VAL A 155 1.70 1.53 -13.60
CA VAL A 155 2.95 0.80 -13.41
C VAL A 155 3.78 1.48 -12.34
N ILE A 156 4.30 0.71 -11.39
CA ILE A 156 5.10 1.22 -10.26
C ILE A 156 6.56 0.79 -10.33
N ASP A 157 7.45 1.67 -9.86
CA ASP A 157 8.88 1.43 -9.72
C ASP A 157 9.16 0.52 -8.52
N LYS A 158 8.90 -0.77 -8.71
CA LYS A 158 9.14 -1.81 -7.72
C LYS A 158 9.72 -3.03 -8.40
N LYS A 159 10.83 -3.53 -7.86
CA LYS A 159 11.43 -4.79 -8.29
C LYS A 159 10.58 -6.00 -7.93
N GLY A 160 10.64 -7.04 -8.75
CA GLY A 160 9.84 -8.26 -8.68
C GLY A 160 8.61 -8.20 -9.58
N GLN A 161 8.06 -9.36 -9.94
CA GLN A 161 6.89 -9.48 -10.80
C GLN A 161 5.61 -9.59 -9.96
N TYR A 162 4.97 -8.45 -9.69
CA TYR A 162 3.76 -8.37 -8.88
C TYR A 162 2.61 -7.72 -9.65
N LEU A 163 1.42 -8.28 -9.51
CA LEU A 163 0.17 -7.67 -9.95
C LEU A 163 -0.69 -7.38 -8.73
N LEU A 164 -1.16 -6.13 -8.60
CA LEU A 164 -2.11 -5.71 -7.59
C LEU A 164 -3.49 -5.57 -8.23
N MET A 165 -4.51 -6.15 -7.60
CA MET A 165 -5.89 -6.14 -8.07
C MET A 165 -6.85 -5.86 -6.91
N PRO A 166 -7.97 -5.17 -7.15
CA PRO A 166 -8.93 -4.88 -6.08
C PRO A 166 -9.65 -6.16 -5.65
N ILE A 167 -9.92 -6.28 -4.35
CA ILE A 167 -10.82 -7.29 -3.78
C ILE A 167 -11.90 -6.62 -2.95
N GLU A 168 -13.10 -7.18 -2.96
CA GLU A 168 -14.23 -6.72 -2.13
C GLU A 168 -14.46 -7.61 -0.91
N GLU A 169 -14.04 -8.86 -1.03
CA GLU A 169 -14.24 -9.95 -0.09
C GLU A 169 -12.97 -10.79 -0.03
N GLY A 170 -12.64 -11.29 1.15
CA GLY A 170 -11.49 -12.17 1.37
C GLY A 170 -10.82 -11.93 2.71
N GLU A 171 -9.95 -12.86 3.07
CA GLU A 171 -9.08 -12.71 4.24
C GLU A 171 -7.99 -11.68 3.94
N ILE A 172 -7.57 -10.97 4.99
CA ILE A 172 -6.52 -9.97 4.93
C ILE A 172 -5.35 -10.44 5.78
N GLU A 173 -4.20 -10.61 5.12
CA GLU A 173 -2.98 -11.05 5.78
C GLU A 173 -2.12 -9.90 6.26
N LYS A 174 -2.22 -8.73 5.60
CA LYS A 174 -1.45 -7.54 5.95
C LYS A 174 -2.31 -6.31 5.82
N VAL A 175 -2.09 -5.35 6.72
CA VAL A 175 -2.78 -4.06 6.73
C VAL A 175 -1.75 -2.94 6.76
N ALA A 176 -1.98 -1.90 5.97
CA ALA A 176 -1.29 -0.62 6.09
C ALA A 176 -2.29 0.48 6.40
N VAL A 177 -1.90 1.37 7.31
CA VAL A 177 -2.68 2.53 7.72
C VAL A 177 -1.84 3.77 7.53
N LEU A 178 -2.39 4.75 6.81
CA LEU A 178 -1.81 6.07 6.66
C LEU A 178 -2.44 7.01 7.70
N TYR A 179 -1.61 7.50 8.62
CA TYR A 179 -2.00 8.51 9.59
C TYR A 179 -1.56 9.90 9.14
N GLU A 180 -2.37 10.91 9.42
CA GLU A 180 -2.08 12.34 9.21
C GLU A 180 -0.82 12.76 9.99
N ARG A 181 -0.58 12.13 11.15
CA ARG A 181 0.49 12.51 12.08
C ARG A 181 1.18 11.29 12.66
N ARG A 182 2.51 11.37 12.82
CA ARG A 182 3.34 10.37 13.49
C ARG A 182 3.11 10.26 14.99
N TYR A 183 2.77 11.37 15.64
CA TYR A 183 2.56 11.39 17.09
C TYR A 183 1.49 10.36 17.50
N LYS A 184 1.91 9.38 18.32
CA LYS A 184 1.09 8.26 18.80
C LYS A 184 0.48 7.34 17.73
N ALA A 185 0.87 7.44 16.45
CA ALA A 185 0.34 6.58 15.39
C ALA A 185 0.52 5.09 15.69
N ARG A 186 1.67 4.72 16.27
CA ARG A 186 1.94 3.33 16.69
C ARG A 186 1.07 2.87 17.86
N GLU A 187 0.81 3.74 18.82
CA GLU A 187 -0.07 3.43 19.95
C GLU A 187 -1.50 3.19 19.46
N LYS A 188 -2.00 4.08 18.60
CA LYS A 188 -3.31 3.95 17.95
C LYS A 188 -3.44 2.67 17.14
N LEU A 189 -2.42 2.34 16.34
CA LEU A 189 -2.42 1.10 15.56
C LEU A 189 -2.48 -0.14 16.48
N LYS A 190 -1.78 -0.12 17.61
CA LYS A 190 -1.85 -1.21 18.60
C LYS A 190 -3.21 -1.30 19.30
N GLU A 191 -3.85 -0.17 19.58
CA GLU A 191 -5.19 -0.16 20.17
C GLU A 191 -6.23 -0.77 19.21
N GLN A 192 -6.08 -0.54 17.90
CA GLN A 192 -6.96 -1.08 16.87
C GLN A 192 -6.61 -2.53 16.48
N LEU A 193 -5.32 -2.84 16.40
CA LEU A 193 -4.77 -4.15 16.05
C LEU A 193 -3.88 -4.64 17.22
N PRO A 194 -4.46 -5.17 18.31
CA PRO A 194 -3.72 -5.52 19.53
C PRO A 194 -2.69 -6.64 19.33
N PHE A 195 -2.77 -7.36 18.22
CA PHE A 195 -1.81 -8.38 17.80
C PHE A 195 -0.57 -7.82 17.08
N PHE A 196 -0.52 -6.51 16.80
CA PHE A 196 0.64 -5.86 16.19
C PHE A 196 1.89 -5.93 17.09
N SER A 197 2.81 -6.84 16.75
CA SER A 197 4.13 -6.98 17.39
C SER A 197 5.23 -6.30 16.55
N PRO A 198 6.16 -5.56 17.18
CA PRO A 198 7.21 -4.79 16.50
C PRO A 198 8.31 -5.64 15.87
#